data_AF-A0A353WFW7-F1
#
_entry.id   AF-A0A353WFW7-F1
#
_cell.length_a   1.000
_cell.length_b   1.000
_cell.length_c   1.000
_cell.angle_alpha   90.00
_cell.angle_beta   90.00
_cell.angle_gamma   90.00
#
_symmetry.space_group_name_H-M   'P 1'
#
loop_
_entity.id
_entity.type
_entity.pdbx_description
1 polymer ?
#
loop_
_entity_poly.entity_id
_entity_poly.type
_entity_poly.pdbx_seq_one_letter_code
_entity_poly.pdbx_strand_id
1 'polypeptide(L)' 'MSLRDWFANRKSKQLNAALVESKISGDDLSKLWVKCFNCNANFPRKDMEKTLAVCPKCDYHFRIGAYERIEQ' A
#
# COMPACT_ATOMS: atom_id res chain seq x y z
N MET A 1 2.20 29.31 -22.46
CA MET A 1 0.98 28.53 -22.15
C MET A 1 -0.12 29.53 -21.80
N SER A 2 -1.24 29.52 -22.52
CA SER A 2 -2.34 30.46 -22.28
C SER A 2 -3.21 30.03 -21.09
N LEU A 3 -4.02 30.95 -20.55
CA LEU A 3 -5.01 30.64 -19.51
C LEU A 3 -5.96 29.51 -19.94
N ARG A 4 -6.35 29.47 -21.22
CA ARG A 4 -7.20 28.41 -21.78
C ARG A 4 -6.50 27.05 -21.73
N ASP A 5 -5.20 27.00 -22.03
CA ASP A 5 -4.39 25.78 -21.96
C ASP A 5 -4.24 25.28 -20.51
N TRP A 6 -4.11 26.21 -19.55
CA TRP A 6 -4.02 25.87 -18.12
C TRP A 6 -5.30 25.24 -17.58
N PHE A 7 -6.47 25.80 -17.91
CA PHE A 7 -7.77 25.23 -17.51
C PHE A 7 -8.04 23.88 -18.19
N ALA A 8 -7.68 23.73 -19.46
CA ALA A 8 -7.78 22.45 -20.17
C ALA A 8 -6.91 21.37 -19.52
N ASN A 9 -5.67 21.72 -19.13
CA ASN A 9 -4.74 20.80 -18.48
C ASN A 9 -5.15 20.46 -17.03
N ARG A 10 -5.82 21.39 -16.33
CA ARG A 10 -6.38 21.10 -15.01
C ARG A 10 -7.57 20.15 -15.11
N LYS A 11 -8.47 20.34 -16.09
CA LYS A 11 -9.61 19.46 -16.34
C LYS A 11 -9.15 18.07 -16.75
N SER A 12 -8.12 17.96 -17.59
CA SER A 12 -7.54 16.66 -17.96
C SER A 12 -6.91 15.96 -16.75
N LYS A 13 -6.17 16.67 -15.89
CA LYS A 13 -5.65 16.09 -14.63
C LYS A 13 -6.75 15.60 -13.69
N GLN A 14 -7.83 16.36 -13.54
CA GLN A 14 -8.99 15.96 -12.72
C GLN A 14 -9.67 14.70 -13.27
N LEU A 15 -9.88 14.62 -14.59
CA LEU A 15 -10.42 13.43 -15.25
C LEU A 15 -9.52 12.20 -15.03
N ASN A 16 -8.21 12.36 -15.16
CA ASN A 16 -7.26 11.28 -14.92
C ASN A 16 -7.28 10.78 -13.46
N ALA A 17 -7.39 11.69 -12.47
CA ALA A 17 -7.48 11.31 -11.06
C ALA A 17 -8.75 10.50 -10.76
N ALA A 18 -9.91 10.93 -11.27
CA ALA A 18 -11.18 10.20 -11.09
C ALA A 18 -11.15 8.79 -11.71
N LEU A 19 -10.49 8.63 -12.87
CA LEU A 19 -10.29 7.32 -13.50
C LEU A 19 -9.38 6.41 -12.66
N VAL A 20 -8.39 6.95 -11.96
CA VAL A 20 -7.53 6.18 -11.05
C VAL A 20 -8.29 5.74 -9.80
N GLU A 21 -9.12 6.61 -9.21
CA GLU A 21 -9.93 6.28 -8.02
C GLU A 21 -10.85 5.09 -8.27
N SER A 22 -11.48 5.01 -9.45
CA SER A 22 -12.34 3.87 -9.82
C SER A 22 -11.65 2.50 -9.89
N LYS A 23 -10.31 2.47 -9.95
CA LYS A 23 -9.52 1.23 -9.98
C LYS A 23 -9.10 0.73 -8.60
N ILE A 24 -9.24 1.54 -7.55
CA ILE A 24 -8.89 1.14 -6.19
C ILE A 24 -10.05 0.29 -5.67
N SER A 25 -9.87 -1.02 -5.73
CA SER A 25 -10.85 -1.96 -5.20
C SER A 25 -10.83 -1.96 -3.66
N GLY A 26 -11.94 -2.34 -3.02
CA GLY A 26 -11.97 -2.52 -1.56
C GLY A 26 -10.91 -3.50 -1.06
N ASP A 27 -10.52 -4.47 -1.90
CA ASP A 27 -9.44 -5.43 -1.67
C ASP A 27 -8.03 -4.80 -1.68
N ASP A 28 -7.85 -3.59 -2.23
CA ASP A 28 -6.56 -2.91 -2.17
C ASP A 28 -6.34 -2.19 -0.84
N LEU A 29 -7.41 -1.70 -0.19
CA LEU A 29 -7.30 -1.13 1.15
C LEU A 29 -7.00 -2.20 2.20
N SER A 30 -7.51 -3.42 2.03
CA SER A 30 -7.24 -4.53 2.96
C SER A 30 -5.74 -4.92 2.97
N LYS A 31 -5.01 -4.69 1.87
CA LYS A 31 -3.56 -4.92 1.79
C LYS A 31 -2.73 -3.96 2.64
N LEU A 32 -3.28 -2.81 3.06
CA LEU A 32 -2.54 -1.83 3.85
C LEU A 32 -2.33 -2.26 5.31
N TRP A 33 -3.20 -3.13 5.82
CA TRP A 33 -3.19 -3.58 7.20
C TRP A 33 -2.90 -5.07 7.28
N VAL A 34 -2.12 -5.47 8.28
CA VAL A 34 -1.77 -6.87 8.52
C VAL A 34 -2.11 -7.20 9.98
N LYS A 35 -2.78 -8.34 10.16
CA LYS A 35 -3.04 -8.93 11.47
C LYS A 35 -2.00 -10.00 11.78
N CYS A 36 -1.38 -9.93 12.95
CA CYS A 36 -0.48 -10.98 13.43
C CYS A 36 -1.25 -12.24 13.86
N PHE A 37 -0.76 -13.43 13.47
CA PHE A 37 -1.33 -14.70 13.90
C PHE A 37 -1.01 -15.06 15.36
N ASN A 38 0.08 -14.55 15.92
CA ASN A 38 0.51 -14.86 17.28
C ASN A 38 -0.15 -13.94 18.32
N CYS A 39 0.01 -12.62 18.17
CA CYS A 39 -0.47 -11.65 19.16
C CYS A 39 -1.79 -10.96 18.79
N ASN A 40 -2.40 -11.30 17.64
CA ASN A 40 -3.62 -10.67 17.10
C ASN A 40 -3.54 -9.15 16.89
N ALA A 41 -2.35 -8.55 16.99
CA ALA A 41 -2.16 -7.12 16.74
C ALA A 41 -2.40 -6.79 15.26
N ASN A 42 -3.09 -5.69 15.01
CA ASN A 42 -3.26 -5.12 13.68
C ASN A 42 -2.29 -3.95 13.50
N PHE A 43 -1.50 -3.95 12.44
CA PHE A 43 -0.51 -2.91 12.17
C PHE A 43 -0.35 -2.68 10.66
N PRO A 44 0.21 -1.54 10.24
CA PRO A 44 0.41 -1.25 8.81
C PRO A 44 1.41 -2.23 8.18
N ARG A 45 1.16 -2.62 6.92
CA ARG A 45 2.10 -3.44 6.14
C ARG A 45 3.48 -2.80 6.05
N LYS A 46 3.54 -1.47 5.93
CA LYS A 46 4.81 -0.72 5.90
C LYS A 46 5.71 -0.98 7.10
N ASP A 47 5.13 -1.18 8.28
CA ASP A 47 5.91 -1.46 9.48
C ASP A 47 6.39 -2.91 9.51
N MET A 48 5.62 -3.83 8.95
CA MET A 48 6.04 -5.23 8.71
C MET A 48 7.23 -5.32 7.74
N GLU A 49 7.23 -4.49 6.69
CA GLU A 49 8.28 -4.47 5.67
C GLU A 49 9.59 -3.94 6.25
N LYS A 50 9.55 -2.90 7.09
CA LYS A 50 10.73 -2.35 7.79
C LYS A 50 11.39 -3.36 8.73
N THR A 51 10.59 -4.26 9.32
CA THR A 51 11.08 -5.31 10.24
C THR A 51 11.32 -6.64 9.53
N LEU A 52 11.46 -6.66 8.20
CA LEU A 52 11.79 -7.86 7.41
C LEU A 52 10.79 -9.02 7.59
N ALA A 53 9.50 -8.69 7.64
CA ALA A 53 8.42 -9.64 7.90
C ALA A 53 8.49 -10.29 9.29
N VAL A 54 8.87 -9.49 10.31
CA VAL A 54 8.78 -9.85 11.73
C VAL A 54 7.76 -8.94 12.42
N CYS A 55 6.92 -9.50 13.30
CA CYS A 55 5.95 -8.71 14.03
C CYS A 55 6.62 -7.73 15.00
N PRO A 56 6.35 -6.41 14.90
CA PRO A 56 7.01 -5.40 15.75
C PRO A 56 6.56 -5.44 17.22
N LYS A 57 5.54 -6.23 17.57
CA LYS A 57 5.01 -6.34 18.95
C LYS A 57 5.40 -7.61 19.68
N CYS A 58 5.69 -8.70 18.98
CA CYS A 58 5.89 -10.01 19.61
C CYS A 58 6.99 -10.86 18.96
N ASP A 59 7.77 -10.29 18.05
CA ASP A 59 8.88 -10.95 17.35
C ASP A 59 8.50 -12.25 16.60
N TYR A 60 7.22 -12.40 16.28
CA TYR A 60 6.74 -13.50 15.46
C TYR A 60 7.23 -13.34 14.02
N HIS A 61 7.90 -14.37 13.51
CA HIS A 61 8.41 -14.41 12.15
C HIS A 61 7.32 -14.90 11.21
N PHE A 62 6.94 -14.07 10.23
CA PHE A 62 5.97 -14.47 9.22
C PHE A 62 6.62 -15.39 8.20
N ARG A 63 5.86 -16.37 7.71
CA ARG A 63 6.28 -17.17 6.55
C ARG A 63 6.26 -16.28 5.31
N ILE A 64 7.39 -16.16 4.64
CA ILE A 64 7.54 -15.50 3.35
C ILE A 64 8.16 -16.45 2.33
N GLY A 65 8.07 -16.12 1.04
CA GLY A 65 8.69 -16.90 -0.02
C GLY A 65 10.22 -16.91 0.07
N ALA A 66 10.84 -17.93 -0.50
CA ALA A 66 12.30 -18.05 -0.53
C ALA A 66 12.97 -16.86 -1.23
N TYR A 67 12.42 -16.43 -2.37
CA TYR A 67 12.93 -15.28 -3.12
C TYR A 67 12.81 -13.98 -2.34
N GLU A 68 11.67 -13.73 -1.69
CA GLU A 68 11.49 -12.55 -0.83
C GLU A 68 12.54 -12.52 0.28
N ARG A 69 12.87 -13.68 0.87
CA ARG A 69 13.90 -13.75 1.91
C ARG A 69 15.33 -13.56 1.40
N ILE A 70 15.59 -13.89 0.13
CA ILE A 70 16.89 -13.66 -0.51
C ILE A 70 17.08 -12.18 -0.87
N GLU A 71 16.00 -11.47 -1.16
CA GLU A 71 16.00 -10.05 -1.54
C GLU A 71 16.06 -9.07 -0.34
N GLN A 72 15.79 -9.57 0.87
CA GLN A 72 15.80 -8.81 2.14
C GLN A 72 17.18 -8.27 2.54
#